data_AF-A0A5E4WJC1-F1
#
_entry.id   AF-A0A5E4WJC1-F1
#
_cell.length_a   1.000
_cell.length_b   1.000
_cell.length_c   1.000
_cell.angle_alpha   90.00
_cell.angle_beta   90.00
_cell.angle_gamma   90.00
#
_symmetry.space_group_name_H-M   'P 1'
#
loop_
_entity.id
_entity.type
_entity.pdbx_description
1 polymer ?
#
loop_
_entity_poly.entity_id
_entity_poly.type
_entity_poly.pdbx_seq_one_letter_code
_entity_poly.pdbx_strand_id
1 'polypeptide(L)'
;MAKTKKAAEKVSEATGFSKAANDADVTHHPGKNALEGKYRDLVSLYPQCKHTGSVDLDAHFRAAEPNAPRWDYGLGIGTGGQEYVFWLEPHPASSTSEVASMVRKAKWLQAKLAEPSFSGLKAMTRMTAVGGYKPLQWVFTGDLRVVPGSKEARALAQAGIDFPTRHTKLPR
;
A
#
# COMPACT_ATOMS: atom_id res chain seq x y z
N MET A 1 42.01 13.77 17.91
CA MET A 1 41.27 13.89 16.63
C MET A 1 39.94 13.17 16.77
N ALA A 2 38.88 13.88 17.13
CA ALA A 2 37.53 13.31 17.24
C ALA A 2 36.70 13.78 16.04
N LYS A 3 36.34 12.86 15.15
CA LYS A 3 35.42 13.12 14.04
C LYS A 3 34.00 12.92 14.52
N THR A 4 33.34 14.00 14.92
CA THR A 4 31.90 14.02 15.19
C THR A 4 31.17 13.94 13.85
N LYS A 5 30.58 12.78 13.51
CA LYS A 5 29.66 12.66 12.38
C LYS A 5 28.35 13.35 12.78
N LYS A 6 28.15 14.58 12.30
CA LYS A 6 26.85 15.25 12.29
C LYS A 6 25.98 14.50 11.27
N ALA A 7 25.11 13.62 11.74
CA ALA A 7 24.00 13.13 10.92
C ALA A 7 23.09 14.34 10.69
N ALA A 8 23.16 14.92 9.49
CA ALA A 8 22.20 15.93 9.07
C ALA A 8 20.86 15.21 8.90
N GLU A 9 19.99 15.39 9.89
CA GLU A 9 18.56 15.11 9.78
C GLU A 9 18.03 16.03 8.68
N LYS A 10 17.93 15.47 7.47
CA LYS A 10 17.37 16.16 6.31
C LYS A 10 15.89 16.29 6.61
N VAL A 11 15.46 17.47 7.06
CA VAL A 11 14.04 17.82 7.14
C VAL A 11 13.49 17.68 5.72
N SER A 12 12.92 16.52 5.40
CA SER A 12 12.30 16.29 4.11
C SER A 12 11.03 17.14 4.08
N GLU A 13 10.88 17.97 3.07
CA GLU A 13 9.61 18.66 2.81
C GLU A 13 8.45 17.65 2.88
N ALA A 14 7.37 18.06 3.54
CA ALA A 14 6.17 17.24 3.67
C ALA A 14 5.65 16.90 2.26
N THR A 15 5.62 15.62 1.91
CA THR A 15 5.07 15.16 0.62
C THR A 15 3.54 15.18 0.67
N GLY A 16 2.88 15.15 -0.50
CA GLY A 16 1.43 15.05 -0.58
C GLY A 16 0.90 13.81 0.15
N PHE A 17 1.64 12.69 0.08
CA PHE A 17 1.34 11.50 0.86
C PHE A 17 1.38 11.74 2.37
N SER A 18 2.47 12.32 2.88
CA SER A 18 2.61 12.55 4.33
C SER A 18 1.53 13.48 4.87
N LYS A 19 1.15 14.51 4.09
CA LYS A 19 0.04 15.40 4.42
C LYS A 19 -1.28 14.63 4.47
N ALA A 20 -1.58 13.85 3.43
CA ALA A 20 -2.82 13.07 3.37
C ALA A 20 -2.92 12.01 4.48
N ALA A 21 -1.80 11.42 4.89
CA ALA A 21 -1.75 10.50 6.02
C ALA A 21 -1.99 11.21 7.37
N ASN A 22 -1.41 12.40 7.55
CA ASN A 22 -1.66 13.22 8.75
C ASN A 22 -3.13 13.66 8.84
N ASP A 23 -3.73 14.08 7.72
CA ASP A 23 -5.15 14.46 7.66
C ASP A 23 -6.07 13.27 8.02
N ALA A 24 -5.61 12.05 7.75
CA ALA A 24 -6.30 10.81 8.10
C ALA A 24 -6.01 10.30 9.53
N ASP A 25 -5.21 11.04 10.31
CA ASP A 25 -4.70 10.64 11.63
C ASP A 25 -3.94 9.30 11.63
N VAL A 26 -3.32 8.94 10.50
CA VAL A 26 -2.52 7.71 10.38
C VAL A 26 -1.03 8.03 10.48
N THR A 27 -0.33 7.35 11.38
CA THR A 27 1.12 7.47 11.52
C THR A 27 1.82 7.08 10.22
N HIS A 28 2.58 8.02 9.65
CA HIS A 28 3.37 7.79 8.45
C HIS A 28 4.87 7.74 8.76
N HIS A 29 5.60 7.05 7.88
CA HIS A 29 7.04 6.89 7.98
C HIS A 29 7.71 7.25 6.64
N PRO A 30 8.95 7.78 6.66
CA PRO A 30 9.67 8.08 5.43
C PRO A 30 9.99 6.81 4.64
N GLY A 31 9.95 6.92 3.31
CA GLY A 31 10.21 5.78 2.42
C GLY A 31 9.25 4.62 2.68
N LYS A 32 9.76 3.38 2.70
CA LYS A 32 8.98 2.16 3.00
C LYS A 32 9.16 1.65 4.44
N ASN A 33 9.46 2.54 5.39
CA ASN A 33 9.82 2.16 6.76
C ASN A 33 8.64 1.64 7.59
N ALA A 34 7.39 1.91 7.21
CA ALA A 34 6.22 1.31 7.86
C ALA A 34 6.10 -0.20 7.58
N LEU A 35 6.68 -0.69 6.48
CA LEU A 35 6.64 -2.12 6.15
C LEU A 35 7.50 -2.91 7.12
N GLU A 36 6.97 -4.04 7.58
CA GLU A 36 7.74 -5.05 8.27
C GLU A 36 8.94 -5.50 7.41
N GLY A 37 10.10 -5.74 8.04
CA GLY A 37 11.37 -5.97 7.35
C GLY A 37 11.31 -7.05 6.25
N LYS A 38 10.62 -8.17 6.52
CA LYS A 38 10.46 -9.28 5.56
C LYS A 38 9.68 -8.93 4.29
N TYR A 39 8.92 -7.84 4.28
CA TYR A 39 8.13 -7.43 3.12
C TYR A 39 8.78 -6.31 2.31
N ARG A 40 9.81 -5.65 2.85
CA ARG A 40 10.45 -4.51 2.18
C ARG A 40 11.04 -4.90 0.83
N ASP A 41 11.67 -6.07 0.74
CA ASP A 41 12.34 -6.52 -0.50
C ASP A 41 11.36 -7.06 -1.55
N LEU A 42 10.07 -7.24 -1.17
CA LEU A 42 9.02 -7.64 -2.11
C LEU A 42 8.51 -6.45 -2.95
N VAL A 43 8.94 -5.23 -2.62
CA VAL A 43 8.55 -4.00 -3.33
C VAL A 43 9.79 -3.33 -3.92
N SER A 44 9.80 -3.27 -5.25
CA SER A 44 10.79 -2.56 -6.05
C SER A 44 10.15 -1.42 -6.82
N LEU A 45 10.95 -0.44 -7.26
CA LEU A 45 10.48 0.68 -8.06
C LEU A 45 11.12 0.67 -9.45
N TYR A 46 10.46 1.30 -10.43
CA TYR A 46 11.14 1.67 -11.68
C TYR A 46 12.22 2.73 -11.40
N PRO A 47 13.35 2.76 -12.15
CA PRO A 47 14.53 3.57 -11.81
C PRO A 47 14.28 5.07 -11.57
N GLN A 48 13.30 5.66 -12.25
CA GLN A 48 12.92 7.06 -12.14
C GLN A 48 11.95 7.37 -10.98
N CYS A 49 11.54 6.35 -10.23
CA CYS A 49 10.57 6.45 -9.16
C CYS A 49 11.24 6.36 -7.78
N LYS A 50 10.63 6.99 -6.77
CA LYS A 50 11.11 6.96 -5.39
C LYS A 50 9.97 6.75 -4.40
N HIS A 51 10.26 6.07 -3.30
CA HIS A 51 9.34 6.05 -2.16
C HIS A 51 9.33 7.44 -1.51
N THR A 52 8.15 7.95 -1.23
CA THR A 52 7.95 9.24 -0.54
C THR A 52 7.49 9.04 0.90
N GLY A 53 6.68 8.01 1.17
CA GLY A 53 6.29 7.63 2.52
C GLY A 53 5.54 6.31 2.56
N SER A 54 5.25 5.83 3.77
CA SER A 54 4.48 4.61 4.01
C SER A 54 3.66 4.70 5.29
N VAL A 55 2.58 3.92 5.36
CA VAL A 55 1.73 3.75 6.54
C VAL A 55 1.46 2.26 6.77
N ASP A 56 1.26 1.87 8.03
CA ASP A 56 0.80 0.54 8.45
C ASP A 56 -0.62 0.67 9.02
N LEU A 57 -1.62 0.35 8.20
CA LEU A 57 -3.03 0.44 8.55
C LEU A 57 -3.47 -0.73 9.43
N ASP A 58 -2.92 -1.93 9.26
CA ASP A 58 -3.28 -3.07 10.12
C ASP A 58 -2.86 -2.78 11.56
N ALA A 59 -1.61 -2.37 11.78
CA ALA A 59 -1.12 -2.04 13.12
C ALA A 59 -1.87 -0.84 13.70
N HIS A 60 -2.10 0.21 12.91
CA HIS A 60 -2.79 1.42 13.35
C HIS A 60 -4.23 1.14 13.81
N PHE A 61 -5.00 0.36 13.05
CA PHE A 61 -6.40 0.05 13.38
C PHE A 61 -6.58 -1.21 14.24
N ARG A 62 -5.49 -1.88 14.64
CA ARG A 62 -5.55 -3.16 15.37
C ARG A 62 -6.35 -3.10 16.66
N ALA A 63 -6.11 -2.07 17.46
CA ALA A 63 -6.75 -1.91 18.76
C ALA A 63 -8.22 -1.46 18.63
N ALA A 64 -8.49 -0.52 17.71
CA ALA A 64 -9.82 0.05 17.53
C ALA A 64 -10.78 -0.91 16.80
N GLU A 65 -10.27 -1.71 15.86
CA GLU A 65 -11.08 -2.57 14.98
C GLU A 65 -10.56 -4.01 14.96
N PRO A 66 -10.47 -4.71 16.11
CA PRO A 66 -9.73 -5.97 16.25
C PRO A 66 -10.16 -7.07 15.28
N ASN A 67 -11.44 -7.12 14.93
CA ASN A 67 -12.04 -8.16 14.08
C ASN A 67 -12.25 -7.70 12.62
N ALA A 68 -11.84 -6.48 12.27
CA ALA A 68 -11.98 -5.99 10.90
C ALA A 68 -10.97 -6.66 9.96
N PRO A 69 -11.33 -6.90 8.69
CA PRO A 69 -10.38 -7.37 7.67
C PRO A 69 -9.54 -6.18 7.21
N ARG A 70 -8.63 -5.70 8.08
CA ARG A 70 -7.81 -4.53 7.81
C ARG A 70 -6.85 -4.80 6.65
N TRP A 71 -6.65 -3.83 5.78
CA TRP A 71 -5.58 -3.84 4.78
C TRP A 71 -4.27 -3.48 5.46
N ASP A 72 -3.13 -4.05 5.03
CA ASP A 72 -1.88 -3.88 5.76
C ASP A 72 -1.22 -2.51 5.53
N TYR A 73 -0.78 -2.18 4.31
CA TYR A 73 0.10 -1.03 4.10
C TYR A 73 -0.36 -0.07 3.00
N GLY A 74 0.01 1.20 3.15
CA GLY A 74 -0.04 2.23 2.10
C GLY A 74 1.35 2.77 1.77
N LEU A 75 1.62 3.06 0.51
CA LEU A 75 2.90 3.51 -0.02
C LEU A 75 2.71 4.74 -0.91
N GLY A 76 3.38 5.84 -0.57
CA GLY A 76 3.55 6.99 -1.45
C GLY A 76 4.72 6.75 -2.42
N ILE A 77 4.46 6.92 -3.72
CA ILE A 77 5.45 6.75 -4.80
C ILE A 77 5.49 8.00 -5.68
N GLY A 78 6.64 8.66 -5.73
CA GLY A 78 6.88 9.81 -6.62
C GLY A 78 7.46 9.39 -7.97
N THR A 79 6.94 9.94 -9.07
CA THR A 79 7.31 9.61 -10.46
C THR A 79 7.88 10.82 -11.23
N GLY A 80 8.68 11.68 -10.57
CA GLY A 80 9.31 12.86 -11.19
C GLY A 80 8.37 14.06 -11.46
N GLY A 81 7.07 13.83 -11.63
CA GLY A 81 6.06 14.90 -11.79
C GLY A 81 4.74 14.69 -11.05
N GLN A 82 4.52 13.52 -10.45
CA GLN A 82 3.31 13.19 -9.70
C GLN A 82 3.66 12.27 -8.53
N GLU A 83 2.87 12.33 -7.47
CA GLU A 83 2.91 11.37 -6.37
C GLU A 83 1.64 10.52 -6.38
N TYR A 84 1.81 9.21 -6.29
CA TYR A 84 0.75 8.19 -6.33
C TYR A 84 0.71 7.40 -5.02
N VAL A 85 -0.42 6.73 -4.78
CA VAL A 85 -0.61 5.84 -3.64
C VAL A 85 -0.88 4.43 -4.10
N PHE A 86 -0.09 3.49 -3.59
CA PHE A 86 -0.29 2.06 -3.76
C PHE A 86 -0.54 1.42 -2.39
N TRP A 87 -1.50 0.51 -2.34
CA TRP A 87 -1.91 -0.22 -1.15
C TRP A 87 -1.38 -1.64 -1.24
N LEU A 88 -0.47 -2.01 -0.35
CA LEU A 88 0.23 -3.29 -0.39
C LEU A 88 -0.33 -4.23 0.67
N GLU A 89 -0.65 -5.46 0.27
CA GLU A 89 -1.20 -6.50 1.14
C GLU A 89 -0.39 -7.81 0.95
N PRO A 90 0.54 -8.10 1.87
CA PRO A 90 1.22 -9.39 1.95
C PRO A 90 0.30 -10.49 2.52
N HIS A 91 -0.28 -11.34 1.66
CA HIS A 91 -1.27 -12.34 2.08
C HIS A 91 -1.08 -13.70 1.40
N PRO A 92 -1.31 -14.85 2.07
CA PRO A 92 -1.28 -16.16 1.43
C PRO A 92 -2.23 -16.22 0.22
N ALA A 93 -1.87 -16.96 -0.84
CA ALA A 93 -2.72 -17.16 -2.03
C ALA A 93 -2.98 -18.64 -2.33
N SER A 94 -2.93 -19.48 -1.29
CA SER A 94 -2.96 -20.93 -1.38
C SER A 94 -4.36 -21.55 -1.49
N SER A 95 -5.43 -20.74 -1.48
CA SER A 95 -6.81 -21.24 -1.57
C SER A 95 -7.79 -20.18 -2.09
N THR A 96 -9.02 -20.60 -2.36
CA THR A 96 -10.14 -19.70 -2.72
C THR A 96 -10.65 -18.89 -1.52
N SER A 97 -10.46 -19.36 -0.28
CA SER A 97 -10.80 -18.58 0.92
C SER A 97 -9.92 -17.34 1.08
N GLU A 98 -8.66 -17.41 0.63
CA GLU A 98 -7.76 -16.25 0.60
C GLU A 98 -8.28 -15.16 -0.34
N VAL A 99 -8.82 -15.55 -1.49
CA VAL A 99 -9.44 -14.60 -2.44
C VAL A 99 -10.62 -13.89 -1.79
N ALA A 100 -11.47 -14.63 -1.06
CA ALA A 100 -12.57 -14.02 -0.32
C ALA A 100 -12.07 -13.10 0.81
N SER A 101 -10.97 -13.46 1.48
CA SER A 101 -10.29 -12.61 2.47
C SER A 101 -9.83 -11.29 1.86
N MET A 102 -9.13 -11.35 0.73
CA MET A 102 -8.63 -10.19 0.00
C MET A 102 -9.75 -9.25 -0.47
N VAL A 103 -10.86 -9.81 -0.97
CA VAL A 103 -12.04 -9.01 -1.34
C VAL A 103 -12.64 -8.29 -0.12
N ARG A 104 -12.71 -8.95 1.04
CA ARG A 104 -13.17 -8.31 2.29
C ARG A 104 -12.21 -7.20 2.73
N LYS A 105 -10.90 -7.42 2.65
CA LYS A 105 -9.89 -6.41 2.95
C LYS A 105 -9.99 -5.19 2.03
N ALA A 106 -10.15 -5.40 0.72
CA ALA A 106 -10.34 -4.32 -0.24
C ALA A 106 -11.59 -3.49 0.07
N LYS A 107 -12.69 -4.14 0.43
CA LYS A 107 -13.93 -3.45 0.84
C LYS A 107 -13.73 -2.63 2.11
N TRP A 108 -13.02 -3.15 3.10
CA TRP A 108 -12.68 -2.39 4.31
C TRP A 108 -11.85 -1.16 3.97
N LEU A 109 -10.80 -1.30 3.14
CA LEU A 109 -9.98 -0.17 2.73
C LEU A 109 -10.79 0.87 1.96
N GLN A 110 -11.68 0.45 1.06
CA GLN A 110 -12.57 1.36 0.33
C GLN A 110 -13.53 2.10 1.26
N ALA A 111 -14.03 1.44 2.31
CA ALA A 111 -14.86 2.07 3.33
C ALA A 111 -14.05 3.09 4.15
N LYS A 112 -12.83 2.76 4.57
CA LYS A 112 -11.90 3.69 5.23
C LYS A 112 -11.63 4.92 4.37
N LEU A 113 -11.31 4.70 3.09
CA LEU A 113 -11.10 5.77 2.12
C LEU A 113 -12.36 6.60 1.82
N ALA A 114 -13.55 6.13 2.20
CA ALA A 114 -14.77 6.93 2.07
C ALA A 114 -14.99 7.89 3.24
N GLU A 115 -14.28 7.72 4.36
CA GLU A 115 -14.36 8.62 5.52
C GLU A 115 -13.78 10.01 5.17
N PRO A 116 -14.32 11.11 5.74
CA PRO A 116 -13.87 12.46 5.43
C PRO A 116 -12.38 12.71 5.72
N SER A 117 -11.85 12.16 6.82
CA SER A 117 -10.44 12.27 7.20
C SER A 117 -9.50 11.63 6.16
N PHE A 118 -9.95 10.58 5.47
CA PHE A 118 -9.19 9.90 4.42
C PHE A 118 -9.32 10.53 3.02
N SER A 119 -9.98 11.69 2.89
CA SER A 119 -10.26 12.31 1.59
C SER A 119 -9.00 12.57 0.74
N GLY A 120 -7.88 12.94 1.37
CA GLY A 120 -6.58 13.11 0.69
C GLY A 120 -6.06 11.79 0.10
N LEU A 121 -6.03 10.72 0.91
CA LEU A 121 -5.59 9.39 0.48
C LEU A 121 -6.53 8.81 -0.60
N LYS A 122 -7.83 9.07 -0.49
CA LYS A 122 -8.83 8.71 -1.51
C LYS A 122 -8.55 9.39 -2.84
N ALA A 123 -8.26 10.70 -2.83
CA ALA A 123 -7.94 11.46 -4.03
C ALA A 123 -6.67 10.93 -4.71
N MET A 124 -5.61 10.65 -3.94
CA MET A 124 -4.37 10.07 -4.48
C MET A 124 -4.58 8.64 -5.00
N THR A 125 -5.42 7.83 -4.34
CA THR A 125 -5.80 6.49 -4.82
C THR A 125 -6.52 6.57 -6.17
N ARG A 126 -7.45 7.53 -6.33
CA ARG A 126 -8.11 7.79 -7.62
C ARG A 126 -7.13 8.27 -8.68
N MET A 127 -6.20 9.17 -8.33
CA MET A 127 -5.16 9.66 -9.23
C MET A 127 -4.31 8.50 -9.76
N THR A 128 -3.99 7.53 -8.89
CA THR A 128 -3.23 6.32 -9.26
C THR A 128 -3.99 5.50 -10.30
N ALA A 129 -5.30 5.30 -10.11
CA ALA A 129 -6.14 4.61 -11.09
C ALA A 129 -6.29 5.38 -12.42
N VAL A 130 -6.47 6.70 -12.37
CA VAL A 130 -6.55 7.57 -13.57
C VAL A 130 -5.22 7.58 -14.34
N GLY A 131 -4.09 7.48 -13.63
CA GLY A 131 -2.77 7.31 -14.22
C GLY A 131 -2.55 5.94 -14.89
N GLY A 132 -3.55 5.07 -14.91
CA GLY A 132 -3.51 3.75 -15.54
C GLY A 132 -2.94 2.63 -14.65
N TYR A 133 -2.61 2.92 -13.40
CA TYR A 133 -2.02 1.97 -12.46
C TYR A 133 -3.08 1.24 -11.63
N LYS A 134 -2.70 0.12 -11.02
CA LYS A 134 -3.54 -0.65 -10.08
C LYS A 134 -3.18 -0.28 -8.65
N PRO A 135 -4.02 0.46 -7.91
CA PRO A 135 -3.65 0.92 -6.58
C PRO A 135 -3.55 -0.22 -5.57
N LEU A 136 -4.41 -1.24 -5.64
CA LEU A 136 -4.44 -2.34 -4.67
C LEU A 136 -3.54 -3.49 -5.16
N GLN A 137 -2.46 -3.73 -4.44
CA GLN A 137 -1.38 -4.65 -4.75
C GLN A 137 -1.40 -5.83 -3.78
N TRP A 138 -1.76 -7.01 -4.27
CA TRP A 138 -1.64 -8.26 -3.51
C TRP A 138 -0.28 -8.89 -3.76
N VAL A 139 0.58 -8.87 -2.74
CA VAL A 139 1.84 -9.60 -2.76
C VAL A 139 1.64 -10.93 -2.05
N PHE A 140 1.69 -12.05 -2.77
CA PHE A 140 1.37 -13.33 -2.16
C PHE A 140 2.54 -13.90 -1.36
N THR A 141 2.21 -14.52 -0.22
CA THR A 141 3.14 -15.34 0.55
C THR A 141 2.84 -16.83 0.32
N GLY A 142 3.89 -17.68 0.35
CA GLY A 142 3.74 -19.11 0.05
C GLY A 142 3.48 -19.42 -1.43
N ASP A 143 2.44 -20.22 -1.68
CA ASP A 143 2.03 -20.71 -2.99
C ASP A 143 0.93 -19.86 -3.63
N LEU A 144 0.92 -19.81 -4.96
CA LEU A 144 -0.15 -19.18 -5.75
C LEU A 144 -1.03 -20.25 -6.39
N ARG A 145 -2.28 -20.37 -5.92
CA ARG A 145 -3.29 -21.27 -6.52
C ARG A 145 -4.33 -20.56 -7.37
N VAL A 146 -4.34 -19.22 -7.37
CA VAL A 146 -5.24 -18.43 -8.21
C VAL A 146 -4.75 -18.50 -9.65
N VAL A 147 -5.64 -18.89 -10.58
CA VAL A 147 -5.32 -19.02 -12.01
C VAL A 147 -5.87 -17.82 -12.79
N PRO A 148 -5.15 -17.25 -13.77
CA PRO A 148 -5.68 -16.22 -14.66
C PRO A 148 -7.00 -16.64 -15.34
N GLY A 149 -7.96 -15.72 -15.45
CA GLY A 149 -9.26 -16.00 -16.08
C GLY A 149 -10.24 -16.86 -15.26
N SER A 150 -9.85 -17.31 -14.06
CA SER A 150 -10.73 -18.00 -13.11
C SER A 150 -11.85 -17.10 -12.57
N LYS A 151 -12.82 -17.67 -11.85
CA LYS A 151 -13.86 -16.88 -11.16
C LYS A 151 -13.24 -16.01 -10.07
N GLU A 152 -12.24 -16.56 -9.39
CA GLU A 152 -11.44 -15.91 -8.35
C GLU A 152 -10.70 -14.69 -8.91
N ALA A 153 -10.00 -14.86 -10.04
CA ALA A 153 -9.29 -13.75 -10.69
C ALA A 153 -10.25 -12.62 -11.12
N ARG A 154 -11.46 -12.97 -11.60
CA ARG A 154 -12.50 -11.97 -11.89
C ARG A 154 -13.00 -11.26 -10.63
N ALA A 155 -13.17 -11.97 -9.52
CA ALA A 155 -13.59 -11.39 -8.25
C ALA A 155 -12.56 -10.38 -7.72
N LEU A 156 -11.27 -10.67 -7.85
CA LEU A 156 -10.18 -9.73 -7.52
C LEU A 156 -10.24 -8.47 -8.37
N ALA A 157 -10.36 -8.63 -9.69
CA ALA A 157 -10.43 -7.51 -10.62
C ALA A 157 -11.66 -6.61 -10.34
N GLN A 158 -12.82 -7.21 -10.02
CA GLN A 158 -14.02 -6.47 -9.62
C GLN A 158 -13.84 -5.71 -8.30
N ALA A 159 -13.05 -6.25 -7.37
CA ALA A 159 -12.68 -5.56 -6.13
C ALA A 159 -11.57 -4.50 -6.34
N GLY A 160 -11.03 -4.36 -7.56
CA GLY A 160 -9.95 -3.43 -7.89
C GLY A 160 -8.56 -3.89 -7.48
N ILE A 161 -8.40 -5.16 -7.09
CA ILE A 161 -7.14 -5.77 -6.66
C ILE A 161 -6.39 -6.26 -7.91
N ASP A 162 -5.11 -5.91 -8.02
CA ASP A 162 -4.25 -6.44 -9.08
C ASP A 162 -4.02 -7.95 -8.91
N PHE A 163 -3.70 -8.63 -10.00
CA PHE A 163 -3.45 -10.08 -9.92
C PHE A 163 -2.25 -10.37 -9.01
N PRO A 164 -2.31 -11.41 -8.15
CA PRO A 164 -1.29 -11.64 -7.13
C PRO A 164 0.10 -11.82 -7.72
N THR A 165 1.11 -11.22 -7.09
CA THR A 165 2.51 -11.37 -7.48
C THR A 165 3.40 -11.69 -6.29
N ARG A 166 4.53 -12.37 -6.50
CA ARG A 166 5.49 -12.65 -5.40
C ARG A 166 6.30 -11.40 -5.04
N HIS A 167 6.61 -10.60 -6.04
CA HIS A 167 7.31 -9.32 -5.92
C HIS A 167 6.57 -8.33 -6.83
N THR A 168 6.32 -7.13 -6.32
CA THR A 168 5.71 -6.07 -7.11
C THR A 168 6.76 -5.02 -7.48
N LYS A 169 6.66 -4.51 -8.71
CA LYS A 169 7.46 -3.40 -9.21
C LYS A 169 6.51 -2.25 -9.52
N LEU A 170 6.64 -1.15 -8.79
CA LEU A 170 5.73 -0.01 -8.85
C LEU A 170 6.36 1.20 -9.58
N PRO A 171 5.56 2.02 -10.28
CA PRO A 171 4.11 1.87 -10.49
C PRO A 171 3.76 0.84 -11.60
N ARG A 172 2.64 0.10 -11.44
CA ARG A 172 2.09 -0.85 -12.42
C ARG A 172 0.57 -0.87 -12.39
#